data_AF-A0A8S3B467-F1
#
_entry.id   AF-A0A8S3B467-F1
#
_cell.length_a   1.000
_cell.length_b   1.000
_cell.length_c   1.000
_cell.angle_alpha   90.00
_cell.angle_beta   90.00
_cell.angle_gamma   90.00
#
_symmetry.space_group_name_H-M   'P 1'
#
loop_
_entity.id
_entity.type
_entity.pdbx_description
1 polymer ?
#
loop_
_entity_poly.entity_id
_entity_poly.type
_entity_poly.pdbx_seq_one_letter_code
_entity_poly.pdbx_strand_id
1 'polypeptide(L)'
;MKRVRNTKKKRRTKYWVRLTVFDNAVTAEASLENTWSKYYSNYSEIERKVYYRCRKSKLRGLQCSAGIYLLYHAASDQVSVYKTEYDHDHHGGKVRGIDQSVKKCIEDLFNDGITKPKQVIDALQTRTLEL
;
A
#
# COMPACT_ATOMS: atom_id res chain seq x y z
N MET A 1 -1.23 -45.90 1.07
CA MET A 1 -0.91 -44.45 1.11
C MET A 1 -1.92 -43.73 2.01
N LYS A 2 -1.51 -43.19 3.16
CA LYS A 2 -2.43 -42.47 4.07
C LYS A 2 -2.52 -40.99 3.65
N ARG A 3 -3.72 -40.49 3.30
CA ARG A 3 -3.98 -39.07 3.03
C ARG A 3 -3.71 -38.25 4.30
N VAL A 4 -2.65 -37.44 4.30
CA VAL A 4 -2.43 -36.42 5.34
C VAL A 4 -3.54 -35.38 5.20
N ARG A 5 -4.43 -35.30 6.20
CA ARG A 5 -5.44 -34.24 6.25
C ARG A 5 -4.71 -32.92 6.50
N ASN A 6 -4.73 -32.03 5.51
CA ASN A 6 -4.19 -30.68 5.63
C ASN A 6 -5.00 -29.91 6.69
N THR A 7 -4.48 -29.84 7.91
CA THR A 7 -5.11 -29.09 9.00
C THR A 7 -4.94 -27.60 8.70
N LYS A 8 -6.05 -26.94 8.33
CA LYS A 8 -6.05 -25.48 8.13
C LYS A 8 -5.57 -24.82 9.44
N LYS A 9 -4.41 -24.15 9.41
CA LYS A 9 -3.94 -23.34 10.55
C LYS A 9 -5.06 -22.41 11.01
N LYS A 10 -5.38 -22.41 12.31
CA LYS A 10 -6.33 -21.47 12.90
C LYS A 10 -5.90 -20.05 12.53
N ARG A 11 -6.80 -19.29 11.90
CA ARG A 11 -6.57 -17.86 11.65
C ARG A 11 -6.51 -17.16 13.01
N ARG A 12 -5.45 -16.38 13.25
CA ARG A 12 -5.37 -15.51 14.42
C ARG A 12 -6.52 -14.51 14.36
N THR A 13 -7.25 -14.35 15.45
CA THR A 13 -8.29 -13.32 15.59
C THR A 13 -7.63 -11.96 15.53
N LYS A 14 -8.15 -11.04 14.69
CA LYS A 14 -7.69 -9.66 14.64
C LYS A 14 -8.53 -8.82 15.60
N TYR A 15 -7.87 -8.07 16.47
CA TYR A 15 -8.51 -7.03 17.28
C TYR A 15 -8.58 -5.74 16.47
N TRP A 16 -9.74 -5.10 16.49
CA TRP A 16 -10.06 -3.92 15.71
C TRP A 16 -10.43 -2.78 16.64
N VAL A 17 -9.70 -1.67 16.54
CA VAL A 17 -9.90 -0.48 17.36
C VAL A 17 -10.45 0.63 16.47
N ARG A 18 -11.51 1.29 16.94
CA ARG A 18 -12.08 2.46 16.24
C ARG A 18 -11.10 3.61 16.34
N LEU A 19 -10.65 4.11 15.20
CA LEU A 19 -9.69 5.19 15.09
C LEU A 19 -10.40 6.55 15.10
N THR A 20 -11.30 6.75 14.14
CA THR A 20 -12.01 8.02 13.92
C THR A 20 -13.37 7.77 13.28
N VAL A 21 -14.20 8.82 13.25
CA VAL A 21 -15.45 8.87 12.50
C VAL A 21 -15.40 10.09 11.60
N PHE A 22 -15.85 9.91 10.36
CA PHE A 22 -15.99 10.97 9.37
C PHE A 22 -17.46 11.11 9.00
N ASP A 23 -17.88 12.32 8.66
CA ASP A 23 -19.27 12.58 8.25
C ASP A 23 -19.57 12.15 6.81
N ASN A 24 -18.54 11.82 6.02
CA ASN A 24 -18.69 11.46 4.62
C ASN A 24 -17.70 10.36 4.21
N ALA A 25 -18.15 9.48 3.32
CA ALA A 25 -17.34 8.52 2.60
C ALA A 25 -16.10 9.13 1.92
N VAL A 26 -16.24 10.29 1.29
CA VAL A 26 -15.16 10.92 0.52
C VAL A 26 -13.99 11.30 1.43
N THR A 27 -14.28 11.89 2.60
CA THR A 27 -13.24 12.29 3.57
C THR A 27 -12.62 11.07 4.24
N ALA A 28 -13.41 10.05 4.54
CA ALA A 28 -12.92 8.79 5.06
C ALA A 28 -11.98 8.07 4.08
N GLU A 29 -12.36 7.96 2.80
CA GLU A 29 -11.52 7.34 1.77
C GLU A 29 -10.26 8.17 1.48
N ALA A 30 -10.34 9.51 1.51
CA ALA A 30 -9.18 10.40 1.36
C ALA A 30 -8.19 10.30 2.53
N SER A 31 -8.65 9.97 3.74
CA SER A 31 -7.79 9.75 4.91
C SER A 31 -6.95 8.48 4.82
N LEU A 32 -7.33 7.54 3.95
CA LEU A 32 -6.56 6.32 3.73
C LEU A 32 -5.33 6.66 2.88
N GLU A 33 -4.16 6.57 3.48
CA GLU A 33 -2.90 6.70 2.75
C GLU A 33 -2.82 5.72 1.56
N ASN A 34 -2.04 6.11 0.54
CA ASN A 34 -1.71 5.27 -0.64
C ASN A 34 -1.05 3.92 -0.30
N THR A 35 -0.72 3.71 0.97
CA THR A 35 -0.22 2.49 1.59
C THR A 35 -1.28 1.38 1.63
N TRP A 36 -2.57 1.71 1.56
CA TRP A 36 -3.69 0.76 1.64
C TRP A 36 -4.28 0.40 0.27
N SER A 37 -4.87 -0.78 0.19
CA SER A 37 -5.59 -1.24 -1.01
C SER A 37 -6.84 -2.02 -0.61
N LYS A 38 -7.96 -1.78 -1.33
CA LYS A 38 -9.22 -2.49 -1.14
C LYS A 38 -8.98 -4.00 -1.27
N TYR A 39 -9.45 -4.77 -0.29
CA TYR A 39 -9.30 -6.22 -0.23
C TYR A 39 -10.63 -6.94 -0.51
N TYR A 40 -11.65 -6.68 0.33
CA TYR A 40 -13.02 -7.16 0.12
C TYR A 40 -14.00 -6.27 0.87
N SER A 41 -15.27 -6.38 0.52
CA SER A 41 -16.37 -5.71 1.21
C SER A 41 -17.38 -6.75 1.70
N ASN A 42 -17.95 -6.50 2.87
CA ASN A 42 -19.10 -7.24 3.39
C ASN A 42 -20.29 -6.28 3.49
N TYR A 43 -21.46 -6.77 3.10
CA TYR A 43 -22.72 -6.03 3.13
C TYR A 43 -23.66 -6.71 4.11
N SER A 44 -24.32 -5.90 4.91
CA SER A 44 -25.41 -6.30 5.79
C SER A 44 -26.51 -5.26 5.64
N GLU A 45 -27.73 -5.58 6.06
CA GLU A 45 -28.89 -4.68 5.91
C GLU A 45 -28.66 -3.32 6.59
N ILE A 46 -27.86 -3.30 7.65
CA ILE A 46 -27.64 -2.11 8.50
C ILE A 46 -26.28 -1.45 8.22
N GLU A 47 -25.33 -2.19 7.65
CA GLU A 47 -23.94 -1.75 7.58
C GLU A 47 -23.22 -2.29 6.35
N ARG A 48 -22.32 -1.48 5.78
CA ARG A 48 -21.33 -1.92 4.80
C ARG A 48 -19.94 -1.81 5.38
N LYS A 49 -19.20 -2.92 5.41
CA LYS A 49 -17.81 -2.99 5.86
C LYS A 49 -16.89 -3.15 4.67
N VAL A 50 -16.01 -2.19 4.42
CA VAL A 50 -15.00 -2.26 3.35
C VAL A 50 -13.64 -2.47 3.99
N TYR A 51 -13.05 -3.65 3.78
CA TYR A 51 -11.76 -4.02 4.32
C TYR A 51 -10.64 -3.67 3.35
N TYR A 52 -9.58 -3.11 3.90
CA TYR A 52 -8.35 -2.76 3.21
C TYR A 52 -7.18 -3.54 3.82
N ARG A 53 -6.21 -3.84 2.96
CA ARG A 53 -4.94 -4.46 3.35
C ARG A 53 -3.79 -3.60 2.86
N CYS A 54 -2.64 -3.71 3.51
CA CYS A 54 -1.44 -3.06 3.04
C CYS A 54 -1.14 -3.44 1.57
N ARG A 55 -0.87 -2.44 0.73
CA ARG A 55 -0.54 -2.61 -0.69
C ARG A 55 0.74 -3.43 -0.90
N LYS A 56 1.70 -3.37 0.03
CA LYS A 56 2.95 -4.14 -0.01
C LYS A 56 2.73 -5.64 0.27
N SER A 57 1.59 -6.02 0.84
CA SER A 57 1.25 -7.43 1.09
C SER A 57 0.89 -8.21 -0.19
N LYS A 58 0.86 -7.57 -1.37
CA LYS A 58 0.44 -8.23 -2.64
C LYS A 58 1.43 -9.26 -3.18
N LEU A 59 2.65 -9.36 -2.65
CA LEU A 59 3.62 -10.37 -3.08
C LEU A 59 3.34 -11.73 -2.40
N ARG A 60 3.60 -12.84 -3.12
CA ARG A 60 3.60 -14.20 -2.57
C ARG A 60 4.67 -14.29 -1.48
N GLY A 61 4.30 -13.96 -0.25
CA GLY A 61 5.21 -13.80 0.89
C GLY A 61 4.44 -13.45 2.17
N LEU A 62 5.20 -13.11 3.22
CA LEU A 62 4.62 -12.74 4.52
C LEU A 62 3.62 -11.60 4.34
N GLN A 63 2.37 -11.85 4.72
CA GLN A 63 1.32 -10.84 4.64
C GLN A 63 1.47 -9.88 5.80
N CYS A 64 1.42 -8.58 5.50
CA CYS A 64 1.37 -7.55 6.52
C CYS A 64 0.20 -7.81 7.48
N SER A 65 0.50 -7.82 8.77
CA SER A 65 -0.49 -8.04 9.83
C SER A 65 -1.47 -6.87 9.96
N ALA A 66 -1.02 -5.65 9.64
CA ALA A 66 -1.80 -4.43 9.66
C ALA A 66 -3.04 -4.51 8.74
N GLY A 67 -4.17 -4.04 9.25
CA GLY A 67 -5.44 -3.96 8.54
C GLY A 67 -6.19 -2.70 8.91
N ILE A 68 -6.99 -2.20 7.97
CA ILE A 68 -7.94 -1.11 8.21
C ILE A 68 -9.26 -1.46 7.53
N TYR A 69 -10.39 -1.10 8.14
CA TYR A 69 -11.68 -1.17 7.47
C TYR A 69 -12.48 0.11 7.71
N LEU A 70 -13.32 0.42 6.72
CA LEU A 70 -14.33 1.47 6.78
C LEU A 70 -15.68 0.83 7.03
N LEU A 71 -16.41 1.37 8.00
CA LEU A 71 -17.78 1.00 8.32
C LEU A 71 -18.71 2.12 7.89
N TYR A 72 -19.50 1.87 6.85
CA TYR A 72 -20.55 2.78 6.39
C TYR A 72 -21.85 2.39 7.07
N HIS A 73 -22.45 3.33 7.77
CA HIS A 73 -23.72 3.15 8.48
C HIS A 73 -24.89 3.33 7.52
N ALA A 74 -25.91 2.48 7.55
CA ALA A 74 -27.07 2.65 6.66
C ALA A 74 -27.96 3.84 7.07
N ALA A 75 -27.96 4.20 8.36
CA ALA A 75 -28.80 5.25 8.91
C ALA A 75 -28.21 6.67 8.75
N SER A 76 -26.96 6.80 8.28
CA SER A 76 -26.27 8.10 8.18
C SER A 76 -25.11 8.02 7.20
N ASP A 77 -24.71 9.15 6.62
CA ASP A 77 -23.52 9.23 5.76
C ASP A 77 -22.19 9.08 6.51
N GLN A 78 -22.25 8.89 7.83
CA GLN A 78 -21.07 8.70 8.65
C GLN A 78 -20.34 7.42 8.30
N VAL A 79 -19.01 7.52 8.31
CA VAL A 79 -18.10 6.41 8.09
C VAL A 79 -17.13 6.31 9.26
N SER A 80 -17.17 5.17 9.94
CA SER A 80 -16.25 4.87 11.04
C SER A 80 -15.04 4.09 10.54
N VAL A 81 -13.84 4.51 10.96
CA VAL A 81 -12.58 3.87 10.58
C VAL A 81 -12.09 3.00 11.72
N TYR A 82 -11.71 1.76 11.39
CA TYR A 82 -11.16 0.81 12.35
C TYR A 82 -9.81 0.30 11.86
N LYS A 83 -8.81 0.34 12.72
CA LYS A 83 -7.46 -0.19 12.44
C LYS A 83 -7.19 -1.39 13.36
N THR A 84 -6.35 -2.30 12.91
CA THR A 84 -5.76 -3.30 13.80
C THR A 84 -4.71 -2.66 14.71
N GLU A 85 -4.46 -3.24 15.88
CA GLU A 85 -3.40 -2.81 16.80
C GLU A 85 -1.98 -2.94 16.22
N TYR A 86 -1.82 -3.77 15.17
CA TYR A 86 -0.55 -3.98 14.52
C TYR A 86 -0.21 -2.84 13.55
N ASP A 87 1.00 -2.31 13.67
CA ASP A 87 1.61 -1.46 12.67
C ASP A 87 2.18 -2.25 11.50
N HIS A 88 2.59 -1.52 10.45
CA HIS A 88 3.20 -2.11 9.27
C HIS A 88 4.49 -2.85 9.64
N ASP A 89 4.45 -4.17 9.58
CA ASP A 89 5.57 -5.10 9.86
C ASP A 89 6.60 -5.21 8.72
N HIS A 90 6.69 -4.19 7.86
CA HIS A 90 7.64 -4.14 6.75
C HIS A 90 8.40 -2.82 6.73
N HIS A 91 9.72 -2.89 6.58
CA HIS A 91 10.55 -1.71 6.34
C HIS A 91 10.10 -0.99 5.06
N GLY A 92 10.23 0.34 5.03
CA GLY A 92 9.89 1.21 3.90
C GLY A 92 10.40 0.62 2.59
N GLY A 93 9.51 -0.08 1.88
CA GLY A 93 9.85 -0.82 0.67
C GLY A 93 10.74 -0.03 -0.29
N LYS A 94 11.71 -0.73 -0.88
CA LYS A 94 12.63 -0.21 -1.90
C LYS A 94 11.86 0.67 -2.88
N VAL A 95 12.23 1.96 -2.95
CA VAL A 95 11.75 2.88 -3.98
C VAL A 95 11.99 2.19 -5.32
N ARG A 96 10.92 1.93 -6.06
CA ARG A 96 11.00 1.37 -7.41
C ARG A 96 11.04 2.52 -8.39
N GLY A 97 11.91 2.42 -9.38
CA GLY A 97 12.11 3.46 -10.37
C GLY A 97 13.39 4.24 -10.10
N ILE A 98 13.71 5.10 -11.07
CA ILE A 98 14.89 5.95 -11.05
C ILE A 98 14.59 7.16 -10.15
N ASP A 99 15.56 7.57 -9.34
CA ASP A 99 15.44 8.73 -8.47
C ASP A 99 15.13 10.00 -9.28
N GLN A 100 14.39 10.94 -8.69
CA GLN A 100 14.01 12.16 -9.38
C GLN A 100 15.22 13.01 -9.80
N SER A 101 16.32 12.98 -9.02
CA SER A 101 17.58 13.63 -9.39
C SER A 101 18.18 13.04 -10.66
N VAL A 102 18.18 11.71 -10.77
CA VAL A 102 18.70 11.01 -11.95
C VAL A 102 17.81 11.27 -13.18
N LYS A 103 16.49 11.39 -13.01
CA LYS A 103 15.60 11.80 -14.11
C LYS A 103 15.92 13.20 -14.64
N LYS A 104 16.14 14.17 -13.75
CA LYS A 104 16.56 15.52 -14.14
C LYS A 104 17.89 15.49 -14.89
N CYS A 105 18.87 14.72 -14.39
CA CYS A 105 20.13 14.54 -15.11
C CYS A 105 19.93 13.96 -16.51
N ILE A 106 19.00 13.01 -16.71
CA ILE A 106 18.69 12.46 -18.03
C ILE A 106 18.06 13.53 -18.93
N GLU A 107 17.17 14.37 -18.41
CA GLU A 107 16.59 15.50 -19.16
C GLU A 107 17.65 16.52 -19.56
N ASP A 108 18.56 16.88 -18.66
CA ASP A 108 19.66 17.81 -18.93
C ASP A 108 20.59 17.24 -20.02
N LEU A 109 20.97 15.96 -19.91
CA LEU A 109 21.79 15.28 -20.92
C LEU A 109 21.10 15.28 -22.30
N PHE A 110 19.78 15.12 -22.33
CA PHE A 110 19.02 15.16 -23.57
C PHE A 110 19.01 16.57 -24.19
N ASN A 111 18.87 17.61 -23.35
CA ASN A 111 18.97 19.02 -23.77
C ASN A 111 20.39 19.37 -24.27
N ASP A 112 21.41 18.76 -23.68
CA ASP A 112 22.82 18.88 -24.10
C ASP A 112 23.15 18.07 -25.38
N GLY A 113 22.14 17.42 -26.00
CA GLY A 113 22.27 16.66 -27.23
C GLY A 113 22.73 15.21 -27.05
N ILE A 114 22.92 14.75 -25.82
CA ILE A 114 23.27 13.36 -25.49
C ILE A 114 21.98 12.53 -25.46
N THR A 115 21.64 11.97 -26.61
CA THR A 115 20.38 11.23 -26.81
C THR A 115 20.56 9.72 -26.88
N LYS A 116 21.79 9.22 -27.07
CA LYS A 116 22.04 7.78 -27.20
C LYS A 116 22.09 7.12 -25.82
N PRO A 117 21.38 6.00 -25.60
CA PRO A 117 21.30 5.35 -24.29
C PRO A 117 22.65 5.01 -23.65
N LYS A 118 23.63 4.53 -24.43
CA LYS A 118 24.98 4.22 -23.91
C LYS A 118 25.70 5.46 -23.38
N GLN A 119 25.58 6.58 -24.10
CA GLN A 119 26.22 7.84 -23.69
C GLN A 119 25.56 8.43 -22.45
N VAL A 120 24.24 8.27 -22.32
CA VAL A 120 23.51 8.64 -21.09
C VAL A 120 24.00 7.80 -19.91
N ILE A 121 24.17 6.49 -20.09
CA ILE A 121 24.69 5.61 -19.03
C ILE A 121 26.11 6.02 -18.63
N ASP A 122 27.01 6.23 -19.58
CA ASP A 122 28.39 6.63 -19.31
C ASP A 122 28.43 7.98 -18.56
N ALA A 123 27.66 8.97 -19.02
CA ALA A 123 27.59 10.28 -18.38
C ALA A 123 27.01 10.22 -16.96
N LEU A 124 25.99 9.38 -16.73
CA LEU A 124 25.44 9.15 -15.39
C LEU A 124 26.45 8.46 -14.47
N GLN A 125 27.24 7.50 -14.98
CA GLN A 125 28.29 6.84 -14.21
C GLN A 125 29.41 7.80 -13.82
N THR A 126 29.87 8.65 -14.74
CA THR A 126 30.88 9.68 -14.44
C THR A 126 30.41 10.65 -13.37
N ARG A 127 29.19 11.19 -13.47
CA ARG A 127 28.63 12.12 -12.47
C ARG A 127 28.39 11.48 -11.11
N THR A 128 28.18 10.16 -11.06
CA THR A 128 28.03 9.43 -9.78
C THR A 128 29.38 9.17 -9.10
N LEU A 129 30.49 9.17 -9.85
CA LEU A 129 31.85 9.02 -9.31
C LEU A 129 32.47 10.35 -8.84
N GLU A 130 31.86 11.48 -9.19
CA GLU A 130 32.31 12.84 -8.82
C GLU A 130 31.57 13.41 -7.59
N LEU A 131 30.70 12.61 -6.95
CA LEU A 131 29.97 12.92 -5.70
C LEU A 131 30.44 12.02 -4.56
#